data_AF-A0A2G9NZ54-F1
#
_entry.id   AF-A0A2G9NZ54-F1
#
_cell.length_a   1.000
_cell.length_b   1.000
_cell.length_c   1.000
_cell.angle_alpha   90.00
_cell.angle_beta   90.00
_cell.angle_gamma   90.00
#
_symmetry.space_group_name_H-M   'P 1'
#
loop_
_entity.id
_entity.type
_entity.pdbx_description
1 polymer ?
#
loop_
_entity_poly.entity_id
_entity_poly.type
_entity_poly.pdbx_seq_one_letter_code
_entity_poly.pdbx_strand_id
1 'polypeptide(L)'
;AQKQAAYKSCEASTGLHEFSVDLTAAGSYQINAYASNEAFGSGYATGSFQLIGEAPKATPDLGVLGVAFALLAAGYALRRK
;
A
#
# COMPACT_ATOMS: atom_id res chain seq x y z
N ALA A 1 0.41 -10.44 -2.82
CA ALA A 1 -1.04 -10.48 -3.14
C ALA A 1 -1.24 -9.84 -4.51
N GLN A 2 -1.89 -10.53 -5.44
CA GLN A 2 -2.19 -9.99 -6.78
C GLN A 2 -3.37 -9.01 -6.66
N LYS A 3 -3.22 -7.79 -7.18
CA LYS A 3 -4.30 -6.79 -7.26
C LYS A 3 -4.90 -6.84 -8.67
N GLN A 4 -6.23 -6.89 -8.77
CA GLN A 4 -6.90 -6.75 -10.06
C GLN A 4 -6.90 -5.29 -10.48
N ALA A 5 -6.61 -5.04 -11.76
CA ALA A 5 -6.69 -3.71 -12.35
C ALA A 5 -8.09 -3.46 -12.90
N ALA A 6 -8.60 -2.24 -12.72
CA ALA A 6 -9.83 -1.79 -13.33
C ALA A 6 -9.53 -1.30 -14.75
N TYR A 7 -10.22 -1.87 -15.74
CA TYR A 7 -10.13 -1.41 -17.13
C TYR A 7 -10.77 -0.02 -17.27
N LYS A 8 -10.05 0.91 -17.91
CA LYS A 8 -10.54 2.28 -18.12
C LYS A 8 -11.00 2.54 -19.54
N SER A 9 -10.11 2.31 -20.51
CA SER A 9 -10.35 2.72 -21.89
C SER A 9 -9.49 1.93 -22.87
N CYS A 10 -9.90 1.95 -24.14
CA CYS A 10 -9.07 1.58 -25.27
C CYS A 10 -9.08 2.73 -26.27
N GLU A 11 -7.90 3.13 -26.70
CA GLU A 11 -7.75 4.07 -27.80
C GLU A 11 -7.65 3.29 -29.11
N ALA A 12 -8.74 3.27 -29.88
CA ALA A 12 -8.89 2.43 -31.06
C ALA A 12 -7.90 2.76 -32.20
N SER A 13 -7.39 4.00 -32.27
CA SER A 13 -6.42 4.44 -33.28
C SER A 13 -5.00 3.92 -33.02
N THR A 14 -4.65 3.69 -31.76
CA THR A 14 -3.31 3.25 -31.33
C THR A 14 -3.29 1.81 -30.80
N GLY A 15 -4.45 1.24 -30.48
CA GLY A 15 -4.58 -0.05 -29.82
C GLY A 15 -4.16 -0.04 -28.35
N LEU A 16 -4.05 1.15 -27.75
CA LEU A 16 -3.55 1.31 -26.38
C LEU A 16 -4.68 1.05 -25.38
N HIS A 17 -4.44 0.14 -24.44
CA HIS A 17 -5.37 -0.19 -23.36
C HIS A 17 -4.89 0.43 -22.04
N GLU A 18 -5.77 1.17 -21.37
CA GLU A 18 -5.47 1.79 -20.08
C GLU A 18 -6.13 1.02 -18.94
N PHE A 19 -5.34 0.76 -17.89
CA PHE A 19 -5.78 0.10 -16.66
C PHE A 19 -5.36 0.93 -15.45
N SER A 20 -6.18 0.92 -14.41
CA SER A 20 -5.92 1.62 -13.15
C SER A 20 -5.88 0.64 -11.97
N VAL A 21 -4.91 0.82 -11.08
CA VAL A 21 -4.72 0.02 -9.87
C VAL A 21 -4.49 0.96 -8.70
N ASP A 22 -5.27 0.81 -7.64
CA ASP A 22 -5.05 1.53 -6.39
C ASP A 22 -4.09 0.73 -5.48
N LEU A 23 -2.98 1.36 -5.11
CA LEU A 23 -1.96 0.79 -4.24
C LEU A 23 -1.89 1.58 -2.94
N THR A 24 -2.07 0.87 -1.82
CA THR A 24 -2.10 1.48 -0.48
C THR A 24 -0.83 1.23 0.33
N ALA A 25 0.06 0.34 -0.14
CA ALA A 25 1.29 -0.01 0.55
C ALA A 25 2.51 0.44 -0.27
N ALA A 26 3.53 0.98 0.40
CA ALA A 26 4.83 1.17 -0.23
C ALA A 26 5.47 -0.20 -0.58
N GLY A 27 6.27 -0.25 -1.63
CA GLY A 27 6.96 -1.46 -2.05
C GLY A 27 7.30 -1.53 -3.53
N SER A 28 7.92 -2.64 -3.94
CA SER A 28 8.22 -2.94 -5.33
C SER A 28 7.06 -3.68 -5.98
N TYR A 29 6.64 -3.22 -7.15
CA TYR A 29 5.50 -3.76 -7.89
C TYR A 29 5.95 -4.24 -9.28
N GLN A 30 5.39 -5.37 -9.68
CA GLN A 30 5.44 -5.87 -11.06
C GLN A 30 4.05 -5.80 -11.67
N ILE A 31 3.99 -5.31 -12.90
CA ILE A 31 2.80 -5.27 -13.73
C ILE A 31 2.97 -6.34 -14.80
N ASN A 32 2.03 -7.27 -14.87
CA ASN A 32 1.94 -8.25 -15.93
C ASN A 32 0.60 -8.04 -16.64
N ALA A 33 0.65 -7.71 -17.93
CA ALA A 33 -0.51 -7.57 -18.79
C ALA A 33 -0.52 -8.72 -19.79
N TYR A 34 -1.69 -9.33 -19.95
CA TYR A 34 -1.94 -10.38 -20.94
C TYR A 34 -3.12 -9.97 -21.80
N ALA A 35 -2.95 -10.07 -23.12
CA ALA A 35 -4.01 -9.89 -24.08
C ALA A 35 -4.09 -11.12 -24.98
N SER A 36 -5.30 -11.59 -25.23
CA SER A 36 -5.55 -12.67 -26.19
C SER A 36 -6.70 -12.30 -27.10
N ASN A 37 -6.51 -12.53 -28.39
CA ASN A 37 -7.54 -12.40 -29.41
C ASN A 37 -7.54 -13.67 -30.26
N GLU A 38 -8.72 -14.28 -30.45
CA GLU A 38 -8.85 -15.53 -31.20
C GLU A 38 -8.35 -15.41 -32.66
N ALA A 39 -8.44 -14.23 -33.26
CA ALA A 39 -8.01 -13.97 -34.63
C ALA A 39 -6.53 -13.58 -34.76
N PHE A 40 -5.91 -13.06 -33.70
CA PHE A 40 -4.56 -12.47 -33.76
C PHE A 40 -3.55 -13.12 -32.80
N GLY A 41 -3.99 -14.08 -31.98
CA GLY A 41 -3.15 -14.77 -30.99
C GLY A 41 -3.07 -14.03 -29.66
N SER A 42 -2.06 -14.39 -28.87
CA SER A 42 -1.86 -13.87 -27.51
C SER A 42 -0.54 -13.12 -27.35
N GLY A 43 -0.54 -12.06 -26.55
CA GLY A 43 0.62 -11.24 -26.24
C GLY A 43 0.73 -10.95 -24.74
N TYR A 44 1.97 -10.72 -24.30
CA TYR A 44 2.30 -10.40 -22.91
C TYR A 44 3.16 -9.13 -22.87
N ALA A 45 2.90 -8.28 -21.88
CA ALA A 45 3.74 -7.13 -21.55
C ALA A 45 4.01 -7.10 -20.05
N THR A 46 5.25 -6.79 -19.68
CA THR A 46 5.68 -6.75 -18.28
C THR A 46 6.39 -5.44 -17.97
N GLY A 47 6.13 -4.87 -16.80
CA GLY A 47 6.80 -3.68 -16.30
C GLY A 47 6.99 -3.74 -14.79
N SER A 48 7.84 -2.89 -14.25
CA SER A 48 8.04 -2.78 -12.80
C SER A 48 8.24 -1.34 -12.37
N PHE A 49 7.81 -1.04 -11.14
CA PHE A 49 8.01 0.27 -10.52
C PHE A 49 8.05 0.11 -9.00
N GLN A 50 8.55 1.14 -8.31
CA GLN A 50 8.60 1.16 -6.85
C GLN A 50 7.76 2.30 -6.32
N LEU A 51 6.80 1.98 -5.46
CA LEU A 51 6.01 2.98 -4.74
C LEU A 51 6.71 3.29 -3.42
N ILE A 52 7.22 4.50 -3.29
CA ILE A 52 7.85 4.99 -2.08
C ILE A 52 6.78 5.73 -1.29
N GLY A 53 6.50 5.26 -0.07
CA GLY A 53 5.60 5.93 0.87
C GLY A 53 6.14 5.77 2.28
N GLU A 54 6.21 6.86 3.04
CA GLU A 54 6.58 6.80 4.46
C GLU A 54 5.41 6.19 5.26
N ALA A 55 5.68 5.16 6.04
CA ALA A 55 4.74 4.75 7.08
C ALA A 55 4.53 5.94 8.03
N PRO A 56 3.28 6.24 8.46
CA PRO A 56 3.06 7.31 9.42
C PRO A 56 3.94 7.05 10.64
N LYS A 57 4.82 8.00 10.97
CA LYS A 57 5.60 7.95 12.22
C LYS A 57 4.60 7.75 13.35
N ALA A 58 4.67 6.62 14.03
CA ALA A 58 3.96 6.42 15.28
C ALA A 58 4.44 7.51 16.23
N THR A 59 3.65 8.57 16.36
CA THR A 59 3.94 9.64 17.30
C THR A 59 3.48 9.07 18.64
N PRO A 60 4.38 8.76 19.58
CA PRO A 60 3.96 8.18 20.85
C PRO A 60 2.99 9.16 21.51
N ASP A 61 1.81 8.68 21.88
CA ASP A 61 0.82 9.48 22.59
C ASP A 61 1.40 9.86 23.96
N LEU A 62 1.73 11.15 24.10
CA LEU A 62 2.25 11.73 25.34
C LEU A 62 1.29 11.51 26.52
N GLY A 63 -0.01 11.34 26.25
CA GLY A 63 -1.02 11.01 27.25
C GLY A 63 -0.78 9.63 27.87
N VAL A 64 -0.46 8.61 27.07
CA VAL A 64 -0.19 7.24 27.56
C VAL A 64 1.10 7.19 28.37
N LEU A 65 2.13 7.91 27.94
CA LEU A 65 3.39 8.05 28.70
C LEU A 65 3.17 8.78 30.03
N GLY A 66 2.34 9.82 30.04
CA GLY A 66 1.96 10.56 31.25
C GLY A 66 1.18 9.70 32.25
N VAL A 67 0.22 8.90 31.78
CA VAL A 67 -0.56 7.97 32.63
C VAL A 67 0.34 6.86 33.21
N ALA A 68 1.26 6.31 32.41
CA ALA A 68 2.22 5.32 32.90
C ALA A 68 3.13 5.89 34.00
N PHE A 69 3.60 7.13 33.85
CA PHE A 69 4.39 7.82 34.88
C PHE A 69 3.60 8.09 36.16
N ALA A 70 2.34 8.55 36.03
CA ALA A 70 1.49 8.83 37.17
C ALA A 70 1.18 7.55 37.98
N LEU A 71 0.94 6.42 37.31
CA LEU A 71 0.72 5.14 37.97
C LEU A 71 1.98 4.60 38.67
N LEU A 72 3.16 4.77 38.05
CA LEU A 72 4.45 4.43 38.66
C LEU A 72 4.71 5.26 39.92
N ALA A 73 4.48 6.58 39.86
CA ALA A 73 4.65 7.48 41.00
C ALA A 73 3.67 7.15 42.14
N ALA A 74 2.39 6.91 41.82
CA ALA A 74 1.38 6.53 42.80
C ALA A 74 1.69 5.18 43.46
N GLY A 75 2.10 4.18 42.66
CA GLY A 75 2.49 2.86 43.17
C GLY A 75 3.73 2.92 44.07
N TYR A 76 4.70 3.77 43.75
CA TYR A 76 5.89 3.98 44.58
C TYR A 76 5.55 4.68 45.90
N ALA A 77 4.66 5.68 45.87
CA ALA A 77 4.19 6.38 47.06
C ALA A 77 3.38 5.47 48.01
N LEU A 78 2.58 4.56 47.45
CA LEU A 78 1.82 3.56 48.22
C LEU A 78 2.72 2.50 48.86
N ARG A 79 3.84 2.13 48.23
CA ARG A 79 4.81 1.17 48.79
C ARG A 79 5.75 1.75 49.84
N ARG A 80 5.81 3.08 50.00
CA ARG A 80 6.68 3.77 50.97
C ARG A 80 5.98 4.16 52.29
N LYS A 81 4.69 3.85 52.46
CA LYS A 81 3.98 3.96 53.75
C LYS A 81 3.95 2.60 54.45
#